data_AF-K6GU61-F1
#
_entry.id   AF-K6GU61-F1
#
_cell.length_a   1.000
_cell.length_b   1.000
_cell.length_c   1.000
_cell.angle_alpha   90.00
_cell.angle_beta   90.00
_cell.angle_gamma   90.00
#
_symmetry.space_group_name_H-M   'P 1'
#
loop_
_entity.id
_entity.type
_entity.pdbx_description
1 polymer ?
#
loop_
_entity_poly.entity_id
_entity_poly.type
_entity_poly.pdbx_seq_one_letter_code
_entity_poly.pdbx_strand_id
1 'polypeptide(L)'
;MDTLVSKVIAEIEAQNKNFPVRGMPSGFQNFDAVTRGFQRGHLYVLAGQPNFHKTSFLINLTFNMGMFFHYPVKFFSLSDSEEDLLKRLLFTLTDCNSKLFPFLKLDVGEYARIIRAGERFKKEKNIQFVCNKNLGIEEIEEHCQAINGKGIAFLDYLEMLSPENFGKNLKLLKNIATKCRIPIIAVHEIKSEEYFDKTALLRNYVDSIFLLKEITTDIFENEEMREVLEIEFFKPYGCKVNLFINEYSCRMYNSLEEIMEDSSFGNNTNTTC
;
A
#
# COMPACT_ATOMS: atom_id res chain seq x y z
N MET A 1 -31.81 8.01 -17.18
CA MET A 1 -31.63 8.76 -15.92
C MET A 1 -32.11 7.97 -14.73
N ASP A 2 -33.27 7.33 -14.81
CA ASP A 2 -33.85 6.55 -13.69
C ASP A 2 -32.96 5.43 -13.14
N THR A 3 -32.22 4.73 -13.99
CA THR A 3 -31.23 3.72 -13.58
C THR A 3 -30.05 4.31 -12.80
N LEU A 4 -29.61 5.51 -13.16
CA LEU A 4 -28.54 6.22 -12.45
C LEU A 4 -29.04 6.75 -11.11
N VAL A 5 -30.24 7.35 -11.08
CA VAL A 5 -30.88 7.84 -9.86
C VAL A 5 -31.11 6.70 -8.87
N SER A 6 -31.63 5.55 -9.34
CA SER A 6 -31.84 4.36 -8.51
C SER A 6 -30.53 3.82 -7.93
N LYS A 7 -29.44 3.82 -8.73
CA LYS A 7 -28.11 3.43 -8.27
C LYS A 7 -27.58 4.36 -7.18
N VAL A 8 -27.75 5.68 -7.34
CA VAL A 8 -27.32 6.68 -6.35
C VAL A 8 -28.16 6.59 -5.07
N ILE A 9 -29.48 6.38 -5.17
CA ILE A 9 -30.35 6.23 -4.00
C ILE A 9 -30.00 4.95 -3.23
N ALA A 10 -29.83 3.81 -3.90
CA ALA A 10 -29.41 2.57 -3.26
C ALA A 10 -28.06 2.71 -2.55
N GLU A 11 -27.15 3.49 -3.13
CA GLU A 11 -25.86 3.82 -2.53
C GLU A 11 -25.96 4.71 -1.28
N ILE A 12 -26.84 5.71 -1.29
CA ILE A 12 -27.12 6.55 -0.11
C ILE A 12 -27.77 5.71 0.99
N GLU A 13 -28.74 4.86 0.64
CA GLU A 13 -29.42 3.98 1.61
C GLU A 13 -28.47 2.95 2.24
N ALA A 14 -27.54 2.39 1.45
CA ALA A 14 -26.51 1.48 1.95
C ALA A 14 -25.59 2.16 2.97
N GLN A 15 -25.25 3.43 2.78
CA GLN A 15 -24.43 4.21 3.73
C GLN A 15 -25.13 4.43 5.07
N ASN A 16 -26.46 4.47 5.11
CA ASN A 16 -27.23 4.71 6.33
C ASN A 16 -27.51 3.43 7.13
N LYS A 17 -27.34 2.24 6.53
CA LYS A 17 -27.76 0.98 7.13
C LYS A 17 -26.61 0.10 7.66
N ASN A 18 -25.37 0.33 7.22
CA ASN A 18 -24.13 -0.26 7.75
C ASN A 18 -22.94 0.52 7.16
N PHE A 19 -21.71 0.31 7.64
CA PHE A 19 -20.49 0.88 7.07
C PHE A 19 -19.79 -0.11 6.11
N PRO A 20 -20.37 -0.53 4.96
CA PRO A 20 -19.64 -1.40 4.05
C PRO A 20 -18.53 -0.61 3.36
N VAL A 21 -17.35 -1.22 3.28
CA VAL A 21 -16.27 -0.77 2.40
C VAL A 21 -16.79 -0.77 0.96
N ARG A 22 -16.88 0.41 0.34
CA ARG A 22 -17.48 0.61 -0.99
C ARG A 22 -16.45 0.47 -2.11
N GLY A 23 -15.22 0.91 -1.83
CA GLY A 23 -14.08 0.80 -2.71
C GLY A 23 -13.37 -0.54 -2.57
N MET A 24 -12.17 -0.64 -3.15
CA MET A 24 -11.29 -1.78 -2.94
C MET A 24 -10.66 -1.68 -1.54
N PRO A 25 -10.87 -2.65 -0.64
CA PRO A 25 -10.29 -2.62 0.71
C PRO A 25 -8.76 -2.60 0.67
N SER A 26 -8.16 -1.83 1.57
CA SER A 26 -6.71 -1.82 1.81
C SER A 26 -6.24 -3.05 2.59
N GLY A 27 -7.15 -3.68 3.35
CA GLY A 27 -6.82 -4.73 4.34
C GLY A 27 -6.49 -4.17 5.72
N PHE A 28 -6.43 -2.84 5.86
CA PHE A 28 -6.34 -2.19 7.15
C PHE A 28 -7.71 -1.66 7.55
N GLN A 29 -8.31 -2.26 8.58
CA GLN A 29 -9.67 -1.94 9.06
C GLN A 29 -9.82 -0.46 9.41
N ASN A 30 -8.86 0.11 10.15
CA ASN A 30 -8.92 1.52 10.55
C ASN A 30 -8.75 2.47 9.34
N PHE A 31 -7.91 2.10 8.38
CA PHE A 31 -7.76 2.84 7.12
C PHE A 31 -9.03 2.78 6.27
N ASP A 32 -9.64 1.60 6.16
CA ASP A 32 -10.85 1.36 5.37
C ASP A 32 -12.09 1.98 6.03
N ALA A 33 -12.12 2.14 7.35
CA ALA A 33 -13.17 2.88 8.05
C ALA A 33 -13.19 4.36 7.66
N VAL A 34 -12.01 4.96 7.46
CA VAL A 34 -11.87 6.38 7.04
C VAL A 34 -12.06 6.53 5.53
N THR A 35 -11.41 5.70 4.73
CA THR A 35 -11.39 5.83 3.26
C THR A 35 -12.59 5.20 2.57
N ARG A 36 -13.27 4.27 3.24
CA ARG A 36 -14.26 3.34 2.65
C ARG A 36 -13.68 2.55 1.48
N GLY A 37 -12.37 2.28 1.52
CA GLY A 37 -11.60 1.62 0.46
C GLY A 37 -11.27 2.54 -0.71
N PHE A 38 -10.38 2.07 -1.60
CA PHE A 38 -9.94 2.81 -2.77
C PHE A 38 -11.02 2.86 -3.86
N GLN A 39 -11.40 4.07 -4.24
CA GLN A 39 -12.45 4.30 -5.22
C GLN A 39 -11.90 4.22 -6.64
N ARG A 40 -12.69 3.61 -7.53
CA ARG A 40 -12.35 3.51 -8.96
C ARG A 40 -12.29 4.90 -9.60
N GLY A 41 -11.27 5.14 -10.41
CA GLY A 41 -11.10 6.43 -11.07
C GLY A 41 -10.41 7.49 -10.21
N HIS A 42 -10.03 7.16 -8.98
CA HIS A 42 -9.36 8.11 -8.10
C HIS A 42 -7.84 7.98 -8.20
N LEU A 43 -7.18 9.14 -8.14
CA LEU A 43 -5.75 9.29 -7.95
C LEU A 43 -5.51 9.67 -6.48
N TYR A 44 -4.74 8.83 -5.80
CA TYR A 44 -4.27 9.05 -4.44
C TYR A 44 -2.79 9.39 -4.47
N VAL A 45 -2.36 10.31 -3.62
CA VAL A 45 -0.93 10.57 -3.40
C VAL A 45 -0.54 10.11 -2.00
N LEU A 46 0.43 9.20 -1.93
CA LEU A 46 1.08 8.81 -0.69
C LEU A 46 2.32 9.69 -0.51
N ALA A 47 2.25 10.67 0.38
CA ALA A 47 3.32 11.62 0.63
C ALA A 47 4.06 11.29 1.93
N GLY A 48 5.37 11.52 1.97
CA GLY A 48 6.16 11.36 3.20
C GLY A 48 7.63 11.66 2.98
N GLN A 49 8.35 11.94 4.07
CA GLN A 49 9.80 12.16 4.02
C GLN A 49 10.56 10.87 3.67
N PRO A 50 11.84 10.96 3.26
CA PRO A 50 12.69 9.78 3.13
C PRO A 50 12.58 8.88 4.37
N ASN A 51 12.60 7.56 4.18
CA ASN A 51 12.50 6.54 5.22
C ASN A 51 11.14 6.42 5.95
N PHE A 52 10.09 7.16 5.57
CA PHE A 52 8.75 7.03 6.18
C PHE A 52 7.95 5.83 5.64
N HIS A 53 8.60 4.70 5.33
CA HIS A 53 7.96 3.44 4.93
C HIS A 53 6.98 3.51 3.74
N LYS A 54 7.12 4.49 2.83
CA LYS A 54 6.22 4.68 1.67
C LYS A 54 6.12 3.41 0.80
N THR A 55 7.26 2.87 0.39
CA THR A 55 7.32 1.62 -0.40
C THR A 55 6.81 0.44 0.41
N SER A 56 7.19 0.33 1.69
CA SER A 56 6.71 -0.74 2.59
C SER A 56 5.19 -0.72 2.72
N PHE A 57 4.58 0.45 2.83
CA PHE A 57 3.12 0.60 2.87
C PHE A 57 2.48 0.09 1.58
N LEU A 58 3.01 0.46 0.41
CA LEU A 58 2.52 -0.07 -0.87
C LEU A 58 2.72 -1.59 -1.00
N ILE A 59 3.80 -2.15 -0.45
CA ILE A 59 4.04 -3.60 -0.43
C ILE A 59 3.01 -4.32 0.46
N ASN A 60 2.67 -3.78 1.63
CA ASN A 60 1.60 -4.33 2.46
C ASN A 60 0.23 -4.25 1.75
N LEU A 61 -0.08 -3.13 1.08
CA LEU A 61 -1.28 -3.05 0.24
C LEU A 61 -1.26 -4.07 -0.90
N THR A 62 -0.12 -4.26 -1.55
CA THR A 62 0.06 -5.25 -2.62
C THR A 62 -0.22 -6.65 -2.12
N PHE A 63 0.32 -6.99 -0.95
CA PHE A 63 0.04 -8.25 -0.28
C PHE A 63 -1.46 -8.39 -0.01
N ASN A 64 -2.08 -7.43 0.67
CA ASN A 64 -3.48 -7.52 1.07
C ASN A 64 -4.42 -7.64 -0.13
N MET A 65 -4.25 -6.74 -1.10
CA MET A 65 -5.13 -6.65 -2.26
C MET A 65 -4.90 -7.80 -3.23
N GLY A 66 -3.65 -8.18 -3.48
CA GLY A 66 -3.32 -9.24 -4.44
C GLY A 66 -3.51 -10.65 -3.90
N MET A 67 -3.08 -10.90 -2.66
CA MET A 67 -3.05 -12.26 -2.09
C MET A 67 -4.29 -12.63 -1.27
N PHE A 68 -4.87 -11.68 -0.53
CA PHE A 68 -6.07 -11.95 0.28
C PHE A 68 -7.36 -11.62 -0.48
N PHE A 69 -7.43 -10.45 -1.11
CA PHE A 69 -8.63 -10.03 -1.83
C PHE A 69 -8.65 -10.42 -3.31
N HIS A 70 -7.54 -10.96 -3.84
CA HIS A 70 -7.41 -11.41 -5.23
C HIS A 70 -7.73 -10.34 -6.29
N TYR A 71 -7.45 -9.07 -5.98
CA TYR A 71 -7.49 -7.99 -6.95
C TYR A 71 -6.21 -7.98 -7.78
N PRO A 72 -6.29 -7.78 -9.11
CA PRO A 72 -5.11 -7.47 -9.91
C PRO A 72 -4.40 -6.21 -9.37
N VAL A 73 -3.10 -6.32 -9.10
CA VAL A 73 -2.24 -5.23 -8.64
C VAL A 73 -1.14 -5.02 -9.68
N LYS A 74 -1.03 -3.80 -10.20
CA LYS A 74 0.14 -3.35 -10.98
C LYS A 74 1.01 -2.48 -10.09
N PHE A 75 2.22 -2.93 -9.81
CA PHE A 75 3.19 -2.16 -9.04
C PHE A 75 4.30 -1.69 -9.98
N PHE A 76 4.30 -0.39 -10.26
CA PHE A 76 5.31 0.27 -11.06
C PHE A 76 6.41 0.80 -10.14
N SER A 77 7.65 0.43 -10.41
CA SER A 77 8.81 1.01 -9.73
C SER A 77 9.83 1.55 -10.72
N LEU A 78 10.29 2.77 -10.46
CA LEU A 78 11.38 3.40 -11.22
C LEU A 78 12.72 3.32 -10.48
N SER A 79 12.72 2.89 -9.21
CA SER A 79 13.90 2.82 -8.35
C SER A 79 14.38 1.39 -8.09
N ASP A 80 13.48 0.50 -7.67
CA ASP A 80 13.78 -0.85 -7.23
C ASP A 80 13.62 -1.87 -8.36
N SER A 81 14.30 -3.01 -8.27
CA SER A 81 14.13 -4.13 -9.19
C SER A 81 12.92 -5.00 -8.79
N GLU A 82 12.40 -5.80 -9.73
CA GLU A 82 11.32 -6.77 -9.42
C GLU A 82 11.76 -7.76 -8.34
N GLU A 83 13.03 -8.18 -8.36
CA GLU A 83 13.60 -9.09 -7.38
C GLU A 83 13.62 -8.47 -5.98
N ASP A 84 13.98 -7.20 -5.86
CA ASP A 84 14.03 -6.50 -4.56
C ASP A 84 12.63 -6.29 -3.98
N LEU A 85 11.66 -5.91 -4.81
CA LEU A 85 10.26 -5.79 -4.37
C LEU A 85 9.67 -7.14 -3.99
N LEU A 86 9.96 -8.20 -4.74
CA LEU A 86 9.51 -9.55 -4.42
C LEU A 86 10.14 -10.04 -3.11
N LYS A 87 11.43 -9.80 -2.88
CA LYS A 87 12.08 -10.12 -1.60
C LYS A 87 11.37 -9.40 -0.45
N ARG A 88 11.18 -8.09 -0.55
CA ARG A 88 10.47 -7.30 0.47
C ARG A 88 9.07 -7.88 0.72
N LEU A 89 8.30 -8.14 -0.33
CA LEU A 89 6.98 -8.73 -0.23
C LEU A 89 6.99 -10.09 0.49
N LEU A 90 7.95 -10.97 0.20
CA LEU A 90 8.06 -12.27 0.88
C LEU A 90 8.38 -12.10 2.37
N PHE A 91 9.36 -11.26 2.73
CA PHE A 91 9.69 -11.02 4.14
C PHE A 91 8.54 -10.38 4.92
N THR A 92 7.86 -9.39 4.32
CA THR A 92 6.65 -8.77 4.88
C THR A 92 5.52 -9.79 5.04
N LEU A 93 5.31 -10.67 4.05
CA LEU A 93 4.29 -11.72 4.11
C LEU A 93 4.54 -12.74 5.22
N THR A 94 5.79 -13.16 5.40
CA THR A 94 6.14 -14.24 6.33
C THR A 94 6.50 -13.76 7.73
N ASP A 95 6.47 -12.45 7.92
CA ASP A 95 6.94 -11.76 9.12
C ASP A 95 8.33 -12.25 9.56
N CYS A 96 9.23 -12.45 8.60
CA CYS A 96 10.60 -12.90 8.85
C CYS A 96 11.56 -11.70 8.90
N ASN A 97 12.68 -11.86 9.58
CA ASN A 97 13.64 -10.77 9.74
C ASN A 97 14.43 -10.53 8.45
N SER A 98 14.12 -9.42 7.76
CA SER A 98 14.80 -9.02 6.53
C SER A 98 16.17 -8.39 6.77
N LYS A 99 16.42 -7.81 7.97
CA LYS A 99 17.70 -7.15 8.33
C LYS A 99 18.86 -8.15 8.43
N LEU A 100 18.56 -9.42 8.75
CA LEU A 100 19.58 -10.47 8.83
C LEU A 100 20.01 -10.96 7.44
N PHE A 101 19.17 -10.80 6.42
CA PHE A 101 19.45 -11.23 5.07
C PHE A 101 20.19 -10.14 4.27
N PRO A 102 21.21 -10.46 3.45
CA PRO A 102 21.76 -11.79 3.15
C PRO A 102 22.94 -12.19 4.06
N PHE A 103 23.21 -11.43 5.13
CA PHE A 103 24.43 -11.56 5.92
C PHE A 103 24.46 -12.79 6.83
N LEU A 104 23.29 -13.21 7.33
CA LEU A 104 23.11 -14.33 8.23
C LEU A 104 22.13 -15.35 7.64
N LYS A 105 22.29 -16.60 8.07
CA LYS A 105 21.34 -17.65 7.74
C LYS A 105 20.06 -17.42 8.53
N LEU A 106 18.94 -17.47 7.83
CA LEU A 106 17.63 -17.56 8.45
C LEU A 106 17.55 -18.83 9.31
N ASP A 107 16.77 -18.77 10.38
CA ASP A 107 16.48 -19.98 11.14
C ASP A 107 15.64 -20.97 10.31
N VAL A 108 15.55 -22.21 10.78
CA VAL A 108 14.85 -23.29 10.06
C VAL A 108 13.37 -22.96 9.85
N GLY A 109 12.74 -22.30 10.81
CA GLY A 109 11.33 -21.88 10.77
C GLY A 109 11.11 -20.74 9.77
N GLU A 110 11.90 -19.68 9.85
CA GLU A 110 11.89 -18.56 8.91
C GLU A 110 12.11 -19.03 7.47
N TYR A 111 13.13 -19.86 7.26
CA TYR A 111 13.42 -20.45 5.97
C TYR A 111 12.22 -21.23 5.43
N ALA A 112 11.62 -22.11 6.25
CA ALA A 112 10.45 -22.89 5.84
C ALA A 112 9.24 -21.99 5.50
N ARG A 113 9.00 -20.91 6.26
CA ARG A 113 7.92 -19.94 5.97
C ARG A 113 8.14 -19.25 4.63
N ILE A 114 9.36 -18.75 4.36
CA ILE A 114 9.70 -18.07 3.11
C ILE A 114 9.58 -19.00 1.91
N ILE A 115 10.09 -20.23 1.99
CA ILE A 115 9.95 -21.20 0.90
C ILE A 115 8.48 -21.50 0.61
N ARG A 116 7.66 -21.72 1.66
CA ARG A 116 6.22 -21.95 1.49
C ARG A 116 5.51 -20.74 0.85
N ALA A 117 5.86 -19.53 1.28
CA ALA A 117 5.33 -18.30 0.70
C ALA A 117 5.74 -18.16 -0.78
N GLY A 118 6.99 -18.45 -1.12
CA GLY A 118 7.49 -18.47 -2.50
C GLY A 118 6.72 -19.46 -3.39
N GLU A 119 6.45 -20.67 -2.91
CA GLU A 119 5.64 -21.65 -3.64
C GLU A 119 4.19 -21.20 -3.87
N ARG A 120 3.60 -20.49 -2.90
CA ARG A 120 2.29 -19.85 -3.08
C ARG A 120 2.37 -18.75 -4.14
N PHE A 121 3.41 -17.93 -4.11
CA PHE A 121 3.59 -16.79 -5.01
C PHE A 121 3.85 -17.21 -6.45
N LYS A 122 4.53 -18.34 -6.70
CA LYS A 122 4.69 -18.90 -8.05
C LYS A 122 3.36 -19.16 -8.78
N LYS A 123 2.28 -19.37 -8.03
CA LYS A 123 0.93 -19.61 -8.57
C LYS A 123 0.09 -18.33 -8.63
N GLU A 124 0.56 -17.25 -8.01
CA GLU A 124 -0.13 -15.97 -8.00
C GLU A 124 -0.02 -15.29 -9.37
N LYS A 125 -1.13 -14.74 -9.84
CA LYS A 125 -1.22 -14.06 -11.15
C LYS A 125 -1.79 -12.65 -11.05
N ASN A 126 -2.28 -12.27 -9.88
CA ASN A 126 -2.90 -10.96 -9.65
C ASN A 126 -1.84 -9.87 -9.48
N ILE A 127 -0.67 -10.17 -8.92
CA ILE A 127 0.39 -9.19 -8.69
C ILE A 127 1.36 -9.19 -9.86
N GLN A 128 1.61 -8.02 -10.45
CA GLN A 128 2.67 -7.81 -11.42
C GLN A 128 3.52 -6.61 -10.99
N PHE A 129 4.81 -6.86 -10.79
CA PHE A 129 5.83 -5.81 -10.71
C PHE A 129 6.23 -5.41 -12.14
N VAL A 130 6.38 -4.11 -12.37
CA VAL A 130 6.85 -3.52 -13.62
C VAL A 130 7.94 -2.53 -13.24
N CYS A 131 9.20 -2.98 -13.30
CA CYS A 131 10.34 -2.23 -12.79
C CYS A 131 11.25 -1.79 -13.94
N ASN A 132 11.21 -0.49 -14.25
CA ASN A 132 11.99 0.10 -15.33
C ASN A 132 12.32 1.56 -15.01
N LYS A 133 13.61 1.92 -15.05
CA LYS A 133 14.07 3.30 -14.79
C LYS A 133 13.56 4.30 -15.83
N ASN A 134 13.22 3.83 -17.03
CA ASN A 134 12.73 4.65 -18.13
C ASN A 134 11.21 4.47 -18.34
N LEU A 135 10.49 3.99 -17.33
CA LEU A 135 9.05 3.75 -17.42
C LEU A 135 8.31 5.04 -17.80
N GLY A 136 7.60 4.99 -18.93
CA GLY A 136 6.81 6.12 -19.43
C GLY A 136 5.36 6.08 -18.97
N ILE A 137 4.67 7.23 -19.04
CA ILE A 137 3.22 7.32 -18.75
C ILE A 137 2.40 6.43 -19.70
N GLU A 138 2.83 6.29 -20.96
CA GLU A 138 2.17 5.45 -21.96
C GLU A 138 2.18 3.96 -21.56
N GLU A 139 3.35 3.45 -21.12
CA GLU A 139 3.49 2.07 -20.63
C GLU A 139 2.64 1.85 -19.36
N ILE A 140 2.63 2.81 -18.43
CA ILE A 140 1.73 2.77 -17.25
C ILE A 140 0.26 2.66 -17.70
N GLU A 141 -0.14 3.47 -18.68
CA GLU A 141 -1.50 3.45 -19.20
C GLU A 141 -1.87 2.08 -19.79
N GLU A 142 -1.00 1.47 -20.61
CA GLU A 142 -1.23 0.15 -21.20
C GLU A 142 -1.47 -0.93 -20.14
N HIS A 143 -0.62 -0.97 -19.11
CA HIS A 143 -0.78 -1.91 -17.99
C HIS A 143 -2.06 -1.65 -17.18
N CYS A 144 -2.45 -0.39 -16.99
CA CYS A 144 -3.71 -0.01 -16.33
C CYS A 144 -4.94 -0.40 -17.16
N GLN A 145 -4.87 -0.24 -18.49
CA GLN A 145 -5.93 -0.66 -19.40
C GLN A 145 -6.12 -2.18 -19.38
N ALA A 146 -5.05 -2.97 -19.24
CA ALA A 146 -5.13 -4.43 -19.19
C ALA A 146 -5.97 -4.97 -18.01
N ILE A 147 -6.01 -4.27 -16.87
CA ILE A 147 -6.81 -4.66 -15.70
C ILE A 147 -8.22 -4.05 -15.68
N ASN A 148 -8.51 -3.06 -16.55
CA ASN A 148 -9.83 -2.49 -16.87
C ASN A 148 -10.87 -2.51 -15.72
N GLY A 149 -10.63 -1.70 -14.69
CA GLY A 149 -11.55 -1.51 -13.57
C GLY A 149 -11.62 -2.66 -12.56
N LYS A 150 -10.84 -3.73 -12.74
CA LYS A 150 -10.84 -4.88 -11.83
C LYS A 150 -9.76 -4.80 -10.75
N GLY A 151 -8.76 -3.94 -10.92
CA GLY A 151 -7.58 -3.90 -10.05
C GLY A 151 -7.17 -2.50 -9.63
N ILE A 152 -5.97 -2.41 -9.08
CA ILE A 152 -5.33 -1.18 -8.59
C ILE A 152 -3.93 -1.03 -9.16
N ALA A 153 -3.45 0.20 -9.27
CA ALA A 153 -2.07 0.50 -9.62
C ALA A 153 -1.35 1.28 -8.52
N PHE A 154 -0.08 0.94 -8.31
CA PHE A 154 0.85 1.63 -7.42
C PHE A 154 2.03 2.15 -8.23
N LEU A 155 2.47 3.38 -7.97
CA LEU A 155 3.61 4.02 -8.65
C LEU A 155 4.63 4.52 -7.62
N ASP A 156 5.83 3.94 -7.64
CA ASP A 156 6.93 4.27 -6.75
C ASP A 156 8.18 4.73 -7.53
N TYR A 157 8.49 6.02 -7.64
CA TYR A 157 7.75 7.19 -7.17
C TYR A 157 7.59 8.24 -8.29
N LEU A 158 6.61 9.12 -8.12
CA LEU A 158 6.04 10.01 -9.14
C LEU A 158 7.08 10.92 -9.83
N GLU A 159 8.05 11.41 -9.08
CA GLU A 159 9.08 12.35 -9.52
C GLU A 159 9.99 11.75 -10.60
N MET A 160 10.12 10.43 -10.66
CA MET A 160 10.97 9.75 -11.64
C MET A 160 10.37 9.72 -13.05
N LEU A 161 9.08 9.98 -13.23
CA LEU A 161 8.46 10.00 -14.57
C LEU A 161 8.97 11.14 -15.44
N SER A 162 9.00 12.36 -14.88
CA SER A 162 9.56 13.55 -15.51
C SER A 162 9.58 14.66 -14.46
N PRO A 163 10.72 14.92 -13.80
CA PRO A 163 10.81 15.87 -12.68
C PRO A 163 10.28 17.27 -13.03
N GLU A 164 10.54 17.74 -14.24
CA GLU A 164 10.15 19.09 -14.70
C GLU A 164 8.63 19.24 -14.95
N ASN A 165 7.89 18.13 -15.02
CA ASN A 165 6.49 18.09 -15.43
C ASN A 165 5.55 17.51 -14.36
N PHE A 166 5.91 17.65 -13.08
CA PHE A 166 5.17 17.06 -11.96
C PHE A 166 3.65 17.27 -12.02
N GLY A 167 3.19 18.52 -12.17
CA GLY A 167 1.76 18.82 -12.26
C GLY A 167 1.07 18.23 -13.49
N LYS A 168 1.77 18.16 -14.63
CA LYS A 168 1.27 17.52 -15.86
C LYS A 168 1.14 16.01 -15.67
N ASN A 169 2.13 15.37 -15.03
CA ASN A 169 2.11 13.93 -14.74
C ASN A 169 0.92 13.55 -13.85
N LEU A 170 0.63 14.35 -12.82
CA LEU A 170 -0.56 14.15 -11.97
C LEU A 170 -1.86 14.17 -12.77
N LYS A 171 -2.03 15.16 -13.67
CA LYS A 171 -3.23 15.23 -14.54
C LYS A 171 -3.34 14.01 -15.46
N LEU A 172 -2.21 13.57 -16.02
CA LEU A 172 -2.17 12.37 -16.88
C LEU A 172 -2.53 11.11 -16.09
N LEU A 173 -1.96 10.91 -14.89
CA LEU A 173 -2.31 9.79 -14.02
C LEU A 173 -3.78 9.82 -13.61
N LYS A 174 -4.34 10.99 -13.28
CA LYS A 174 -5.78 11.12 -13.01
C LYS A 174 -6.63 10.72 -14.22
N ASN A 175 -6.22 11.11 -15.42
CA ASN A 175 -6.91 10.71 -16.64
C ASN A 175 -6.84 9.20 -16.84
N ILE A 176 -5.68 8.57 -16.61
CA ILE A 176 -5.52 7.11 -16.69
C ILE A 176 -6.42 6.42 -15.66
N ALA A 177 -6.41 6.85 -14.39
CA ALA A 177 -7.25 6.31 -13.34
C ALA A 177 -8.72 6.34 -13.76
N THR A 178 -9.20 7.50 -14.23
CA THR A 178 -10.60 7.71 -14.63
C THR A 178 -10.97 6.88 -15.86
N LYS A 179 -10.13 6.88 -16.90
CA LYS A 179 -10.32 6.15 -18.15
C LYS A 179 -10.36 4.63 -17.92
N CYS A 180 -9.39 4.12 -17.17
CA CYS A 180 -9.26 2.69 -16.85
C CYS A 180 -10.18 2.25 -15.71
N ARG A 181 -10.84 3.20 -15.03
CA ARG A 181 -11.71 2.98 -13.86
C ARG A 181 -11.03 2.21 -12.74
N ILE A 182 -9.73 2.44 -12.53
CA ILE A 182 -8.96 1.86 -11.42
C ILE A 182 -8.51 2.96 -10.45
N PRO A 183 -8.35 2.66 -9.16
CA PRO A 183 -7.57 3.51 -8.28
C PRO A 183 -6.08 3.48 -8.67
N ILE A 184 -5.41 4.62 -8.56
CA ILE A 184 -3.95 4.75 -8.67
C ILE A 184 -3.44 5.39 -7.40
N ILE A 185 -2.43 4.80 -6.76
CA ILE A 185 -1.69 5.43 -5.64
C ILE A 185 -0.28 5.74 -6.14
N ALA A 186 0.08 7.02 -6.15
CA ALA A 186 1.40 7.48 -6.53
C ALA A 186 2.17 7.98 -5.29
N VAL A 187 3.39 7.50 -5.13
CA VAL A 187 4.30 7.97 -4.09
C VAL A 187 4.84 9.34 -4.46
N HIS A 188 4.86 10.25 -3.50
CA HIS A 188 5.49 11.56 -3.62
C HIS A 188 6.41 11.76 -2.42
N GLU A 189 7.70 11.97 -2.68
CA GLU A 189 8.65 12.24 -1.61
C GLU A 189 8.70 13.74 -1.30
N ILE A 190 8.52 14.08 -0.04
CA ILE A 190 8.56 15.46 0.43
C ILE A 190 9.82 15.72 1.24
N LYS A 191 10.39 16.91 1.15
CA LYS A 191 11.56 17.30 1.96
C LYS A 191 11.19 17.52 3.42
N SER A 192 10.09 18.23 3.65
CA SER A 192 9.50 18.44 4.98
C SER A 192 7.99 18.66 4.84
N GLU A 193 7.26 18.43 5.94
CA GLU A 193 5.83 18.74 6.00
C GLU A 193 5.54 20.24 5.87
N GLU A 194 6.42 21.09 6.40
CA GLU A 194 6.27 22.55 6.37
C GLU A 194 6.16 23.11 4.95
N TYR A 195 6.96 22.59 4.02
CA TYR A 195 6.97 23.04 2.62
C TYR A 195 6.08 22.19 1.70
N PHE A 196 5.26 21.30 2.27
CA PHE A 196 4.45 20.40 1.46
C PHE A 196 3.23 21.12 0.86
N ASP A 197 3.30 21.47 -0.44
CA ASP A 197 2.19 22.11 -1.17
C ASP A 197 1.08 21.13 -1.54
N LYS A 198 0.28 20.78 -0.52
CA LYS A 198 -0.96 20.00 -0.65
C LYS A 198 -1.93 20.62 -1.65
N THR A 199 -1.94 21.95 -1.76
CA THR A 199 -2.83 22.70 -2.66
C THR A 199 -2.44 22.49 -4.11
N ALA A 200 -1.15 22.39 -4.45
CA ALA A 200 -0.71 22.02 -5.79
C ALA A 200 -1.20 20.62 -6.20
N LEU A 201 -1.15 19.63 -5.30
CA LEU A 201 -1.66 18.29 -5.58
C LEU A 201 -3.16 18.31 -5.89
N LEU A 202 -3.96 18.95 -5.04
CA LEU A 202 -5.41 19.06 -5.21
C LEU A 202 -5.79 19.84 -6.48
N ARG A 203 -5.04 20.90 -6.82
CA ARG A 203 -5.22 21.66 -8.09
C ARG A 203 -4.92 20.81 -9.32
N ASN A 204 -4.12 19.75 -9.19
CA ASN A 204 -3.84 18.80 -10.26
C ASN A 204 -4.70 17.52 -10.15
N TYR A 205 -5.90 17.64 -9.56
CA TYR A 205 -6.94 16.61 -9.51
C TYR A 205 -6.60 15.34 -8.72
N VAL A 206 -5.67 15.43 -7.76
CA VAL A 206 -5.50 14.39 -6.75
C VAL A 206 -6.76 14.34 -5.88
N ASP A 207 -7.38 13.15 -5.78
CA ASP A 207 -8.64 12.96 -5.06
C ASP A 207 -8.45 12.90 -3.55
N SER A 208 -7.33 12.34 -3.08
CA SER A 208 -6.93 12.40 -1.68
C SER A 208 -5.42 12.24 -1.52
N ILE A 209 -4.90 12.77 -0.41
CA ILE A 209 -3.49 12.69 -0.02
C ILE A 209 -3.44 11.94 1.30
N PHE A 210 -2.57 10.94 1.37
CA PHE A 210 -2.20 10.22 2.58
C PHE A 210 -0.79 10.68 2.96
N LEU A 211 -0.68 11.48 4.01
CA LEU A 211 0.60 11.94 4.50
C LEU A 211 1.08 11.00 5.60
N LEU A 212 2.14 10.26 5.31
CA LEU A 212 2.87 9.47 6.30
C LEU A 212 3.67 10.43 7.18
N LYS A 213 3.58 10.24 8.48
CA LYS A 213 4.30 11.04 9.49
C LYS A 213 5.33 10.22 10.25
N GLU A 214 6.16 10.95 10.98
CA GLU A 214 7.28 10.43 11.75
C GLU A 214 6.86 9.25 12.62
N ILE A 215 7.74 8.26 12.66
CA ILE A 215 7.57 7.03 13.36
C ILE A 215 7.88 7.27 14.82
N THR A 216 6.89 7.16 15.70
CA THR A 216 7.16 7.09 17.14
C THR A 216 7.54 5.67 17.49
N THR A 217 8.67 5.51 18.17
CA THR A 217 9.05 4.24 18.79
C THR A 217 8.39 4.17 20.16
N ASP A 218 7.38 3.32 20.31
CA ASP A 218 6.84 3.00 21.63
C ASP A 218 7.61 1.79 22.20
N ILE A 219 8.10 1.94 23.42
CA ILE A 219 8.75 0.88 24.18
C ILE A 219 7.66 0.11 24.91
N PHE A 220 7.41 -1.14 24.51
CA PHE A 220 6.45 -2.02 25.17
C PHE A 220 7.12 -2.86 26.28
N GLU A 221 6.29 -3.44 27.16
CA GLU A 221 6.68 -4.14 28.40
C GLU A 221 7.69 -5.30 28.23
N ASN A 222 7.97 -5.74 26.99
CA ASN A 222 8.92 -6.82 26.65
C ASN A 222 10.19 -6.34 25.91
N GLU A 223 10.54 -5.05 25.94
CA GLU A 223 11.71 -4.47 25.24
C GLU A 223 11.71 -4.56 23.69
N GLU A 224 10.60 -4.98 23.07
CA GLU A 224 10.45 -4.89 21.62
C GLU A 224 10.13 -3.45 21.20
N MET A 225 11.06 -2.82 20.48
CA MET A 225 10.81 -1.52 19.84
C MET A 225 9.83 -1.72 18.68
N ARG A 226 8.68 -1.04 18.74
CA ARG A 226 7.69 -1.08 17.68
C ARG A 226 7.44 0.31 17.13
N GLU A 227 7.46 0.37 15.82
CA GLU A 227 7.35 1.60 15.05
C GLU A 227 5.87 1.86 14.75
N VAL A 228 5.35 3.04 15.12
CA VAL A 228 3.98 3.44 14.79
C VAL A 228 4.00 4.39 13.61
N LEU A 229 3.32 4.02 12.52
CA LEU A 229 3.12 4.86 11.34
C LEU A 229 1.79 5.59 11.44
N GLU A 230 1.85 6.89 11.69
CA GLU A 230 0.67 7.77 11.58
C GLU A 230 0.43 8.15 10.11
N ILE A 231 -0.81 8.00 9.66
CA ILE A 231 -1.30 8.38 8.34
C ILE A 231 -2.34 9.49 8.52
N GLU A 232 -2.02 10.70 8.07
CA GLU A 232 -2.96 11.82 8.03
C GLU A 232 -3.67 11.90 6.66
N PHE A 233 -4.99 12.08 6.70
CA PHE A 233 -5.83 12.16 5.51
C PHE A 233 -6.19 13.60 5.21
N PHE A 234 -5.97 14.01 3.96
CA PHE A 234 -6.47 15.30 3.47
C PHE A 234 -7.88 15.21 2.91
N LYS A 235 -8.35 14.03 2.50
CA LYS A 235 -9.76 13.78 2.20
C LYS A 235 -10.15 12.36 2.63
N PRO A 236 -11.05 12.20 3.61
CA PRO A 236 -11.67 13.24 4.44
C PRO A 236 -10.64 14.01 5.28
N TYR A 237 -10.81 15.33 5.43
CA TYR A 237 -9.86 16.20 6.13
C TYR A 237 -9.82 15.91 7.63
N GLY A 238 -8.61 15.89 8.22
CA GLY A 238 -8.39 15.86 9.67
C GLY A 238 -8.55 14.48 10.30
N CYS A 239 -8.81 13.45 9.51
CA CYS A 239 -8.75 12.07 9.99
C CYS A 239 -7.29 11.62 10.06
N LYS A 240 -7.01 10.75 11.04
CA LYS A 240 -5.71 10.11 11.23
C LYS A 240 -5.92 8.64 11.55
N VAL A 241 -5.00 7.79 11.09
CA VAL A 241 -4.97 6.36 11.41
C VAL A 241 -3.54 5.98 11.74
N ASN A 242 -3.38 5.15 12.77
CA ASN A 242 -2.09 4.55 13.12
C ASN A 242 -2.05 3.10 12.65
N LEU A 243 -0.91 2.71 12.09
CA LEU A 243 -0.55 1.32 11.83
C LEU A 243 0.71 0.99 12.61
N PHE A 244 0.79 -0.25 13.10
CA PHE A 244 1.95 -0.74 13.81
C PHE A 244 2.86 -1.49 12.85
N ILE A 245 4.16 -1.26 12.91
CA ILE A 245 5.15 -1.88 12.03
C ILE A 245 6.03 -2.84 12.82
N ASN A 246 6.18 -4.06 12.31
CA ASN A 246 7.30 -4.91 12.66
C ASN A 246 8.55 -4.40 11.91
N GLU A 247 9.48 -3.76 12.62
CA GLU A 247 10.67 -3.13 12.04
C GLU A 247 11.58 -4.11 11.29
N TYR A 248 11.50 -5.42 11.58
CA TYR A 248 12.35 -6.44 10.96
C TYR A 248 11.81 -6.92 9.62
N SER A 249 10.49 -6.98 9.45
CA SER A 249 9.81 -7.48 8.24
C SER A 249 9.15 -6.37 7.42
N CYS A 250 9.03 -5.17 8.00
CA CYS A 250 8.20 -4.06 7.52
C CYS A 250 6.72 -4.42 7.36
N ARG A 251 6.24 -5.50 8.00
CA ARG A 251 4.82 -5.85 8.04
C ARG A 251 4.07 -4.86 8.90
N MET A 252 2.90 -4.45 8.40
CA MET A 252 2.03 -3.48 9.05
C MET A 252 0.77 -4.14 9.57
N TYR A 253 0.28 -3.65 10.71
CA TYR A 253 -0.82 -4.24 11.47
C TYR A 253 -1.82 -3.18 11.93
N ASN A 254 -3.08 -3.58 12.12
CA ASN A 254 -4.15 -2.69 12.58
C ASN A 254 -4.06 -2.38 14.07
N SER A 255 -3.48 -3.30 14.84
CA SER A 255 -3.47 -3.28 16.29
C SER A 255 -2.24 -4.02 16.83
N LEU A 256 -1.93 -3.81 18.10
CA LEU A 256 -0.83 -4.52 18.76
C LEU A 256 -1.17 -5.99 19.01
N GLU A 257 -2.44 -6.28 19.28
CA GLU A 257 -2.95 -7.63 19.48
C GLU A 257 -2.68 -8.52 18.27
N GLU A 258 -2.92 -8.00 17.06
CA GLU A 258 -2.65 -8.69 15.80
C GLU A 258 -1.18 -9.11 15.66
N ILE A 259 -0.24 -8.28 16.15
CA ILE A 259 1.19 -8.60 16.16
C ILE A 259 1.50 -9.72 17.16
N MET A 260 0.89 -9.68 18.35
CA MET A 260 1.12 -10.70 19.39
C MET A 260 0.56 -12.06 18.99
N GLU A 261 -0.58 -12.09 18.30
CA GLU A 261 -1.14 -13.31 17.74
C GLU A 261 -0.22 -13.90 16.67
N ASP A 262 0.25 -13.09 15.70
CA ASP A 262 1.15 -13.56 14.64
C ASP A 262 2.53 -14.01 15.17
N SER A 263 3.10 -13.35 16.19
CA SER A 263 4.36 -13.76 16.80
C SER A 263 4.25 -15.02 17.65
N SER A 264 3.08 -15.29 18.25
CA SER A 264 2.81 -16.50 19.01
C SER A 264 2.80 -17.78 18.14
N PHE A 265 2.51 -17.66 16.84
CA PHE A 265 2.66 -18.76 15.88
C PHE A 265 4.13 -19.13 15.59
N GLY A 266 5.09 -18.26 15.94
CA GLY A 266 6.53 -18.55 15.85
C GLY A 266 7.10 -19.35 17.01
N ASN A 267 6.43 -19.37 18.17
CA ASN A 267 6.97 -19.95 19.41
C ASN A 267 6.49 -21.38 19.73
N ASN A 268 5.67 -22.00 18.89
CA ASN A 268 5.29 -23.43 19.06
C ASN A 268 6.34 -24.40 18.49
N THR A 269 7.60 -24.20 18.85
CA THR A 269 8.57 -25.32 18.92
C THR A 269 8.88 -25.60 20.38
N ASN A 270 7.92 -26.24 21.05
CA ASN A 270 8.21 -27.00 22.26
C ASN A 270 9.21 -28.09 21.89
N THR A 271 10.48 -27.81 22.11
CA THR A 271 11.54 -28.80 22.31
C THR A 271 11.14 -29.67 23.50
N THR A 272 10.57 -30.84 23.21
CA THR A 272 10.59 -32.01 24.10
C THR A 272 10.90 -33.25 23.27
N CYS A 273 12.21 -33.47 23.07
CA CYS A 273 12.96 -34.71 23.27
C CYS A 273 14.31 -34.60 22.56
#